data_AF-A0A7Y5XWW0-F1
#
_entry.id   AF-A0A7Y5XWW0-F1
#
_cell.length_a   1.000
_cell.length_b   1.000
_cell.length_c   1.000
_cell.angle_alpha   90.00
_cell.angle_beta   90.00
_cell.angle_gamma   90.00
#
_symmetry.space_group_name_H-M   'P 1'
#
loop_
_entity.id
_entity.type
_entity.pdbx_description
1 polymer ?
#
loop_
_entity_poly.entity_id
_entity_poly.type
_entity_poly.pdbx_seq_one_letter_code
_entity_poly.pdbx_strand_id
1 'polypeptide(L)'
;ARLSANVLATGKDGGHDLHLRTLRELGVTLAGRFLGAEDGSARFAPDLAESVAWGDERYRELAGLFEGLARERGLRLALDEPPPFDGAAPESFPLERLGAVVFTSGFRPDYASWLPWPDAFDAAGFPVQRDGASTVVPGLFFVGVHFQRKRKSSLLLGVGEDATIVARRIANVS
;
A
#
# COMPACT_ATOMS: atom_id res chain seq x y z
N ALA A 1 5.89 -0.90 8.67
CA ALA A 1 4.83 0.13 8.67
C ALA A 1 4.76 0.90 7.34
N ARG A 2 5.76 1.74 6.99
CA ARG A 2 5.74 2.60 5.78
C ARG A 2 5.52 1.84 4.46
N LEU A 3 6.15 0.67 4.33
CA LEU A 3 6.08 -0.19 3.14
C LEU A 3 5.15 -1.41 3.32
N SER A 4 4.40 -1.44 4.42
CA SER A 4 3.42 -2.49 4.65
C SER A 4 2.18 -2.24 3.77
N ALA A 5 1.48 -3.31 3.39
CA ALA A 5 0.24 -3.21 2.62
C ALA A 5 -0.78 -2.28 3.29
N ASN A 6 -1.53 -1.55 2.46
CA ASN A 6 -2.69 -0.80 2.92
C ASN A 6 -3.84 -1.76 3.18
N VAL A 7 -4.66 -1.43 4.18
CA VAL A 7 -5.94 -2.13 4.36
C VAL A 7 -6.82 -1.76 3.19
N LEU A 8 -7.33 -2.76 2.49
CA LEU A 8 -8.35 -2.57 1.47
C LEU A 8 -9.66 -2.31 2.20
N ALA A 9 -10.27 -1.16 1.94
CA ALA A 9 -11.58 -0.81 2.47
C ALA A 9 -12.42 -0.25 1.32
N THR A 10 -13.65 -0.70 1.20
CA THR A 10 -14.63 -0.12 0.29
C THR A 10 -15.82 0.38 1.10
N GLY A 11 -16.24 1.61 0.82
CA GLY A 11 -17.49 2.19 1.32
C GLY A 11 -18.50 2.46 0.21
N LYS A 12 -18.17 2.09 -1.05
CA LYS A 12 -19.06 2.30 -2.19
C LYS A 12 -20.21 1.29 -2.09
N ASP A 13 -21.44 1.76 -2.30
CA ASP A 13 -22.66 0.93 -2.29
C ASP A 13 -22.88 0.15 -0.98
N GLY A 14 -22.48 0.71 0.16
CA GLY A 14 -22.60 0.07 1.48
C GLY A 14 -21.39 -0.77 1.89
N GLY A 15 -20.38 -0.88 1.02
CA GLY A 15 -19.22 -1.74 1.22
C GLY A 15 -19.52 -3.18 0.78
N HIS A 16 -18.49 -3.86 0.27
CA HIS A 16 -18.57 -5.24 -0.18
C HIS A 16 -17.19 -5.89 -0.09
N ASP A 17 -17.13 -7.20 -0.05
CA ASP A 17 -15.83 -7.87 -0.02
C ASP A 17 -15.13 -7.77 -1.37
N LEU A 18 -13.88 -7.32 -1.32
CA LEU A 18 -12.95 -7.29 -2.44
C LEU A 18 -11.77 -8.21 -2.15
N HIS A 19 -12.05 -9.44 -1.69
CA HIS A 19 -11.02 -10.45 -1.48
C HIS A 19 -10.71 -11.19 -2.78
N LEU A 20 -9.54 -11.83 -2.84
CA LEU A 20 -9.09 -12.56 -4.02
C LEU A 20 -10.09 -13.66 -4.44
N ARG A 21 -10.85 -14.26 -3.51
CA ARG A 21 -11.92 -15.22 -3.88
C ARG A 21 -13.06 -14.58 -4.67
N THR A 22 -13.53 -13.39 -4.30
CA THR A 22 -14.55 -12.64 -5.04
C THR A 22 -14.07 -12.36 -6.45
N LEU A 23 -12.81 -11.93 -6.62
CA LEU A 23 -12.25 -11.69 -7.95
C LEU A 23 -12.26 -12.97 -8.79
N ARG A 24 -11.88 -14.10 -8.21
CA ARG A 24 -11.92 -15.40 -8.90
C ARG A 24 -13.34 -15.81 -9.28
N GLU A 25 -14.31 -15.64 -8.39
CA GLU A 25 -15.73 -15.89 -8.65
C GLU A 25 -16.30 -14.98 -9.76
N LEU A 26 -15.78 -13.76 -9.86
CA LEU A 26 -16.08 -12.83 -10.95
C LEU A 26 -15.36 -13.17 -12.28
N GLY A 27 -14.62 -14.28 -12.35
CA GLY A 27 -13.94 -14.75 -13.55
C GLY A 27 -12.52 -14.19 -13.75
N VAL A 28 -11.94 -13.53 -12.74
CA VAL A 28 -10.55 -13.08 -12.81
C VAL A 28 -9.62 -14.28 -12.69
N THR A 29 -8.73 -14.44 -13.68
CA THR A 29 -7.63 -15.39 -13.58
C THR A 29 -6.56 -14.82 -12.67
N LEU A 30 -6.45 -15.37 -11.46
CA LEU A 30 -5.40 -15.03 -10.51
C LEU A 30 -4.14 -15.82 -10.84
N ALA A 31 -3.01 -15.15 -10.88
CA ALA A 31 -1.68 -15.74 -11.00
C ALA A 31 -0.83 -15.33 -9.78
N GLY A 32 0.29 -16.02 -9.57
CA GLY A 32 1.29 -15.58 -8.60
C GLY A 32 2.00 -14.30 -9.04
N ARG A 33 3.08 -13.97 -8.36
CA ARG A 33 3.89 -12.78 -8.65
C ARG A 33 4.44 -12.83 -10.07
N PHE A 34 4.27 -11.73 -10.81
CA PHE A 34 4.84 -11.57 -12.14
C PHE A 34 6.38 -11.58 -12.08
N LEU A 35 6.98 -12.46 -12.87
CA LEU A 35 8.44 -12.64 -12.94
C LEU A 35 9.05 -11.93 -14.14
N GLY A 36 8.26 -11.73 -15.19
CA GLY A 36 8.71 -11.15 -16.45
C GLY A 36 7.94 -11.73 -17.62
N ALA A 37 8.34 -11.32 -18.82
CA ALA A 37 7.82 -11.88 -20.05
C ALA A 37 8.97 -12.10 -21.04
N GLU A 38 9.01 -13.30 -21.63
CA GLU A 38 10.00 -13.74 -22.60
C GLU A 38 9.31 -14.61 -23.65
N ASP A 39 9.83 -14.64 -24.88
CA ASP A 39 9.36 -15.54 -25.96
C ASP A 39 7.84 -15.56 -26.16
N GLY A 40 7.20 -14.38 -26.07
CA GLY A 40 5.75 -14.25 -26.25
C GLY A 40 4.90 -14.72 -25.07
N SER A 41 5.49 -15.02 -23.91
CA SER A 41 4.76 -15.48 -22.72
C SER A 41 5.11 -14.69 -21.46
N ALA A 42 4.09 -14.34 -20.69
CA ALA A 42 4.25 -13.90 -19.30
C ALA A 42 4.58 -15.11 -18.41
N ARG A 43 5.40 -14.89 -17.37
CA ARG A 43 5.78 -15.87 -16.35
C ARG A 43 5.38 -15.38 -14.97
N PHE A 44 4.91 -16.31 -14.14
CA PHE A 44 4.47 -16.06 -12.78
C PHE A 44 5.07 -17.08 -11.82
N ALA A 45 5.38 -16.66 -10.60
CA ALA A 45 5.85 -17.55 -9.56
C ALA A 45 4.71 -18.47 -9.07
N PRO A 46 5.03 -19.68 -8.58
CA PRO A 46 4.05 -20.61 -7.99
C PRO A 46 3.69 -20.22 -6.54
N ASP A 47 3.51 -18.92 -6.27
CA ASP A 47 3.39 -18.35 -4.92
C ASP A 47 2.01 -17.76 -4.60
N LEU A 48 0.99 -18.02 -5.44
CA LEU A 48 -0.36 -17.47 -5.23
C LEU A 48 -0.96 -17.94 -3.90
N ALA A 49 -0.85 -19.25 -3.60
CA ALA A 49 -1.39 -19.82 -2.38
C ALA A 49 -0.74 -19.22 -1.12
N GLU A 50 0.59 -19.05 -1.15
CA GLU A 50 1.35 -18.45 -0.06
C GLU A 50 0.99 -16.97 0.12
N SER A 51 0.92 -16.22 -0.98
CA SER A 51 0.57 -14.78 -0.96
C SER A 51 -0.81 -14.54 -0.36
N VAL A 52 -1.76 -15.41 -0.70
CA VAL A 52 -3.11 -15.41 -0.15
C VAL A 52 -3.11 -15.74 1.35
N ALA A 53 -2.44 -16.82 1.74
CA ALA A 53 -2.38 -17.26 3.14
C ALA A 53 -1.73 -16.20 4.04
N TRP A 54 -0.70 -15.52 3.51
CA TRP A 54 -0.07 -14.37 4.17
C TRP A 54 -1.06 -13.21 4.37
N GLY A 55 -1.91 -12.94 3.38
CA GLY A 55 -2.99 -11.94 3.49
C GLY A 55 -4.02 -12.30 4.56
N ASP A 56 -4.46 -13.56 4.58
CA ASP A 56 -5.42 -14.06 5.57
C ASP A 56 -4.85 -14.00 6.99
N GLU A 57 -3.55 -14.24 7.17
CA GLU A 57 -2.86 -14.07 8.45
C GLU A 57 -2.88 -12.62 8.93
N ARG A 58 -2.55 -11.67 8.05
CA ARG A 58 -2.60 -10.24 8.38
C ARG A 58 -4.02 -9.75 8.68
N TYR A 59 -5.02 -10.32 7.99
CA TYR A 59 -6.42 -10.09 8.31
C TYR A 59 -6.74 -10.55 9.74
N ARG A 60 -6.39 -11.79 10.09
CA ARG A 60 -6.65 -12.34 11.44
C ARG A 60 -5.96 -11.55 12.55
N GLU A 61 -4.74 -11.09 12.33
CA GLU A 61 -4.05 -10.20 13.28
C GLU A 61 -4.81 -8.90 13.51
N LEU A 62 -5.26 -8.25 12.43
CA LEU A 62 -6.01 -7.01 12.53
C LEU A 62 -7.40 -7.22 13.15
N ALA A 63 -8.07 -8.32 12.79
CA ALA A 63 -9.33 -8.74 13.36
C ALA A 63 -9.21 -8.90 14.89
N GLY A 64 -8.16 -9.59 15.36
CA GLY A 64 -7.90 -9.75 16.78
C GLY A 64 -7.70 -8.43 17.53
N LEU A 65 -7.06 -7.43 16.91
CA LEU A 65 -6.95 -6.08 17.48
C LEU A 65 -8.32 -5.40 17.61
N PHE A 66 -9.19 -5.51 16.59
CA PHE A 66 -10.52 -4.92 16.62
C PHE A 66 -11.45 -5.62 17.62
N GLU A 67 -11.39 -6.94 17.71
CA GLU A 67 -12.14 -7.70 18.72
C GLU A 67 -11.71 -7.35 20.14
N GLY A 68 -10.40 -7.17 20.37
CA GLY A 68 -9.86 -6.69 21.65
C GLY A 68 -10.45 -5.33 22.03
N LEU A 69 -10.39 -4.36 21.12
CA LEU A 69 -10.94 -3.02 21.32
C LEU A 69 -12.47 -3.03 21.52
N ALA A 70 -13.19 -3.86 20.77
CA ALA A 70 -14.64 -4.00 20.90
C ALA A 70 -15.00 -4.51 22.30
N ARG A 71 -14.28 -5.53 22.79
CA ARG A 71 -14.46 -6.08 24.14
C ARG A 71 -14.24 -5.03 25.23
N GLU A 72 -13.16 -4.26 25.13
CA GLU A 72 -12.86 -3.16 26.08
C GLU A 72 -13.96 -2.09 26.11
N ARG A 73 -14.61 -1.85 24.97
CA ARG A 73 -15.66 -0.83 24.83
C ARG A 73 -17.08 -1.37 25.02
N GLY A 74 -17.23 -2.65 25.33
CA GLY A 74 -18.55 -3.31 25.42
C GLY A 74 -19.31 -3.33 24.09
N LEU A 75 -18.60 -3.21 22.97
CA LEU A 75 -19.17 -3.28 21.62
C LEU A 75 -19.20 -4.73 21.13
N ARG A 76 -20.24 -5.09 20.40
CA ARG A 76 -20.30 -6.35 19.67
C ARG A 76 -19.74 -6.15 18.27
N LEU A 77 -18.72 -6.92 17.94
CA LEU A 77 -18.14 -6.99 16.60
C LEU A 77 -18.27 -8.44 16.10
N ALA A 78 -18.62 -8.61 14.83
CA ALA A 78 -18.59 -9.88 14.14
C ALA A 78 -17.76 -9.69 12.87
N LEU A 79 -16.66 -10.43 12.77
CA LEU A 79 -15.79 -10.45 11.61
C LEU A 79 -15.79 -11.88 11.06
N ASP A 80 -15.95 -12.01 9.75
CA ASP A 80 -15.99 -13.32 9.10
C ASP A 80 -14.58 -13.86 8.88
N GLU A 81 -14.39 -15.18 9.03
CA GLU A 81 -13.11 -15.81 8.67
C GLU A 81 -13.04 -15.98 7.14
N PRO A 82 -11.90 -15.67 6.49
CA PRO A 82 -11.76 -15.88 5.06
C PRO A 82 -11.98 -17.36 4.70
N PRO A 83 -12.79 -17.67 3.67
CA PRO A 83 -12.99 -19.04 3.24
C PRO A 83 -11.67 -19.64 2.71
N PRO A 84 -11.53 -20.98 2.74
CA PRO A 84 -10.39 -21.67 2.14
C PRO A 84 -10.17 -21.25 0.68
N PHE A 85 -8.92 -21.31 0.25
CA PHE A 85 -8.54 -20.92 -1.10
C PHE A 85 -7.84 -22.02 -1.85
N ASP A 86 -8.34 -22.28 -3.05
CA ASP A 86 -7.62 -23.08 -4.03
C ASP A 86 -6.44 -22.27 -4.58
N GLY A 87 -5.21 -22.73 -4.33
CA GLY A 87 -3.99 -22.09 -4.81
C GLY A 87 -3.73 -22.21 -6.31
N ALA A 88 -4.53 -23.00 -7.04
CA ALA A 88 -4.30 -23.27 -8.45
C ALA A 88 -4.20 -21.97 -9.26
N ALA A 89 -3.12 -21.85 -10.03
CA ALA A 89 -2.79 -20.65 -10.79
C ALA A 89 -1.95 -21.02 -12.02
N PRO A 90 -2.09 -20.30 -13.14
CA PRO A 90 -1.16 -20.45 -14.24
C PRO A 90 0.21 -19.85 -13.88
N GLU A 91 1.28 -20.60 -14.16
CA GLU A 91 2.65 -20.09 -14.08
C GLU A 91 3.10 -19.41 -15.37
N SER A 92 2.30 -19.54 -16.45
CA SER A 92 2.56 -18.85 -17.70
C SER A 92 1.27 -18.49 -18.45
N PHE A 93 1.31 -17.38 -19.19
CA PHE A 93 0.20 -16.91 -20.02
C PHE A 93 0.72 -16.30 -21.33
N PRO A 94 0.18 -16.69 -22.50
CA PRO A 94 0.63 -16.17 -23.80
C PRO A 94 0.22 -14.70 -23.98
N LEU A 95 1.16 -13.86 -24.40
CA LEU A 95 0.97 -12.42 -24.51
C LEU A 95 0.02 -12.04 -25.65
N GLU A 96 -0.03 -12.82 -26.74
CA GLU A 96 -0.94 -12.57 -27.87
C GLU A 96 -2.42 -12.68 -27.50
N ARG A 97 -2.73 -13.26 -26.33
CA ARG A 97 -4.09 -13.32 -25.77
C ARG A 97 -4.43 -12.10 -24.90
N LEU A 98 -3.48 -11.19 -24.65
CA LEU A 98 -3.71 -9.97 -23.88
C LEU A 98 -4.02 -8.80 -24.82
N GLY A 99 -5.15 -8.12 -24.59
CA GLY A 99 -5.50 -6.89 -25.31
C GLY A 99 -4.89 -5.63 -24.68
N ALA A 100 -4.60 -5.67 -23.39
CA ALA A 100 -4.01 -4.55 -22.64
C ALA A 100 -3.28 -5.05 -21.39
N VAL A 101 -2.30 -4.27 -20.94
CA VAL A 101 -1.61 -4.47 -19.66
C VAL A 101 -1.74 -3.18 -18.86
N VAL A 102 -2.20 -3.30 -17.61
CA VAL A 102 -2.34 -2.17 -16.69
C VAL A 102 -1.46 -2.41 -15.48
N PHE A 103 -0.48 -1.54 -15.27
CA PHE A 103 0.40 -1.60 -14.09
C PHE A 103 -0.24 -0.87 -12.91
N THR A 104 -0.63 -1.64 -11.89
CA THR A 104 -1.22 -1.12 -10.64
C THR A 104 -0.30 -1.32 -9.43
N SER A 105 1.01 -1.42 -9.65
CA SER A 105 2.03 -1.68 -8.62
C SER A 105 2.49 -0.42 -7.87
N GLY A 106 1.78 0.70 -8.03
CA GLY A 106 2.11 1.97 -7.39
C GLY A 106 3.29 2.70 -8.03
N PHE A 107 3.83 3.68 -7.29
CA PHE A 107 4.96 4.52 -7.70
C PHE A 107 5.99 4.60 -6.58
N ARG A 108 7.20 5.06 -6.90
CA ARG A 108 8.26 5.33 -5.92
C ARG A 108 8.56 6.83 -5.88
N PRO A 109 8.98 7.37 -4.73
CA PRO A 109 9.54 8.71 -4.68
C PRO A 109 10.75 8.82 -5.60
N ASP A 110 10.84 9.91 -6.35
CA ASP A 110 11.98 10.22 -7.20
C ASP A 110 12.38 11.69 -7.04
N TYR A 111 12.58 12.11 -5.79
CA TYR A 111 12.95 13.49 -5.49
C TYR A 111 14.37 13.83 -5.94
N ALA A 112 15.28 12.84 -5.89
CA ALA A 112 16.70 13.02 -6.22
C ALA A 112 16.95 13.30 -7.71
N SER A 113 16.02 12.96 -8.61
CA SER A 113 16.18 13.21 -10.04
C SER A 113 15.99 14.67 -10.45
N TRP A 114 15.32 15.48 -9.61
CA TRP A 114 14.97 16.87 -9.94
C TRP A 114 15.33 17.89 -8.86
N LEU A 115 15.74 17.45 -7.67
CA LEU A 115 16.29 18.32 -6.62
C LEU A 115 17.81 18.23 -6.55
N PRO A 116 18.52 19.36 -6.34
CA PRO A 116 19.99 19.40 -6.40
C PRO A 116 20.68 18.81 -5.16
N TRP A 117 19.93 18.25 -4.20
CA TRP A 117 20.44 17.73 -2.93
C TRP A 117 20.15 16.23 -2.80
N PRO A 118 20.90 15.36 -3.48
CA PRO A 118 20.67 13.91 -3.43
C PRO A 118 20.77 13.36 -2.00
N ASP A 119 21.62 13.94 -1.15
CA ASP A 119 21.80 13.53 0.24
C ASP A 119 20.59 13.83 1.14
N ALA A 120 19.61 14.59 0.65
CA ALA A 120 18.38 14.87 1.38
C ALA A 120 17.38 13.68 1.38
N PHE A 121 17.71 12.58 0.71
CA PHE A 121 16.82 11.41 0.54
C PHE A 121 17.48 10.11 1.04
N ASP A 122 16.68 9.22 1.60
CA ASP A 122 17.12 7.88 2.03
C ASP A 122 17.30 6.94 0.82
N ALA A 123 17.84 5.74 1.06
CA ALA A 123 18.06 4.74 0.01
C ALA A 123 16.76 4.29 -0.71
N ALA A 124 15.59 4.56 -0.15
CA ALA A 124 14.30 4.30 -0.76
C ALA A 124 13.70 5.55 -1.44
N GLY A 125 14.47 6.64 -1.55
CA GLY A 125 14.10 7.89 -2.19
C GLY A 125 13.26 8.82 -1.31
N PHE A 126 12.98 8.49 -0.05
CA PHE A 126 12.14 9.33 0.80
C PHE A 126 12.95 10.44 1.46
N PRO A 127 12.37 11.65 1.65
CA PRO A 127 13.05 12.73 2.35
C PRO A 127 13.50 12.37 3.76
N VAL A 128 14.75 12.69 4.08
CA VAL A 128 15.31 12.64 5.44
C VAL A 128 14.86 13.91 6.17
N GLN A 129 13.82 13.77 6.99
CA GLN A 129 13.13 14.91 7.60
C GLN A 129 12.66 14.62 9.03
N ARG A 130 12.38 15.72 9.76
CA ARG A 130 11.63 15.70 11.03
C ARG A 130 10.47 16.68 10.96
N ASP A 131 9.25 16.16 11.04
CA ASP A 131 7.99 16.91 10.88
C ASP A 131 7.94 17.81 9.64
N GLY A 132 8.43 17.29 8.53
CA GLY A 132 8.50 17.95 7.23
C GLY A 132 9.68 18.88 7.03
N ALA A 133 10.46 19.23 8.06
CA ALA A 133 11.71 19.95 7.86
C ALA A 133 12.83 18.97 7.50
N SER A 134 13.54 19.22 6.40
CA SER A 134 14.77 18.52 6.07
C SER A 134 15.78 18.59 7.21
N THR A 135 16.43 17.48 7.54
CA THR A 135 17.54 17.45 8.52
C THR A 135 18.91 17.57 7.86
N VAL A 136 18.96 17.62 6.53
CA VAL A 136 20.22 17.66 5.75
C VAL A 136 20.42 19.03 5.11
N VAL A 137 19.40 19.55 4.45
CA VAL A 137 19.38 20.87 3.79
C VAL A 137 18.56 21.86 4.63
N PRO A 138 19.17 22.89 5.24
CA PRO A 138 18.44 23.97 5.91
C PRO A 138 17.50 24.72 4.97
N GLY A 139 16.31 25.08 5.45
CA GLY A 139 15.31 25.80 4.66
C GLY A 139 14.52 24.94 3.66
N LEU A 140 14.85 23.65 3.52
CA LEU A 140 14.08 22.71 2.71
C LEU A 140 12.97 22.05 3.53
N PHE A 141 11.75 22.06 3.00
CA PHE A 141 10.59 21.46 3.66
C PHE A 141 9.82 20.55 2.69
N PHE A 142 9.19 19.52 3.25
CA PHE A 142 8.41 18.52 2.54
C PHE A 142 7.02 18.42 3.17
N VAL A 143 6.00 18.16 2.36
CA VAL A 143 4.62 17.94 2.81
C VAL A 143 3.94 16.94 1.89
N GLY A 144 3.02 16.13 2.43
CA GLY A 144 2.29 15.13 1.66
C GLY A 144 3.12 13.86 1.38
N VAL A 145 4.26 13.68 2.04
CA VAL A 145 5.08 12.48 1.85
C VAL A 145 4.35 11.27 2.45
N HIS A 146 4.38 10.14 1.74
CA HIS A 146 3.80 8.89 2.25
C HIS A 146 4.44 8.51 3.59
N PHE A 147 3.61 8.38 4.62
CA PHE A 147 4.05 8.11 6.00
C PHE A 147 4.99 9.17 6.59
N GLN A 148 4.90 10.44 6.16
CA GLN A 148 5.76 11.53 6.64
C GLN A 148 5.83 11.64 8.17
N ARG A 149 4.66 11.73 8.80
CA ARG A 149 4.49 11.67 10.26
C ARG A 149 3.49 10.61 10.67
N LYS A 150 2.46 10.42 9.84
CA LYS A 150 1.34 9.52 10.09
C LYS A 150 1.05 8.71 8.83
N ARG A 151 0.41 7.55 8.97
CA ARG A 151 -0.04 6.74 7.82
C ARG A 151 -0.85 7.56 6.80
N LYS A 152 -1.65 8.52 7.28
CA LYS A 152 -2.52 9.39 6.46
C LYS A 152 -1.85 10.63 5.87
N SER A 153 -0.54 10.84 6.10
CA SER A 153 0.17 12.07 5.73
C SER A 153 0.07 12.44 4.23
N SER A 154 -0.01 11.44 3.35
CA SER A 154 -0.14 11.63 1.90
C SER A 154 -1.58 11.67 1.39
N LEU A 155 -2.58 11.53 2.27
CA LEU A 155 -4.00 11.50 1.90
C LEU A 155 -4.62 12.87 2.10
N LEU A 156 -5.61 13.23 1.29
CA LEU A 156 -6.34 14.51 1.42
C LEU A 156 -6.92 14.71 2.83
N LEU A 157 -7.39 13.63 3.47
CA LEU A 157 -7.92 13.65 4.84
C LEU A 157 -6.85 13.90 5.92
N GLY A 158 -5.57 13.66 5.61
CA GLY A 158 -4.48 13.72 6.60
C GLY A 158 -3.45 14.81 6.38
N VAL A 159 -3.21 15.22 5.14
CA VAL A 159 -2.13 16.14 4.77
C VAL A 159 -2.24 17.51 5.44
N GLY A 160 -3.46 17.99 5.73
CA GLY A 160 -3.68 19.29 6.37
C GLY A 160 -3.01 19.44 7.74
N GLU A 161 -2.93 18.35 8.52
CA GLU A 161 -2.25 18.34 9.82
C GLU A 161 -0.73 18.53 9.67
N ASP A 162 -0.15 17.95 8.62
CA ASP A 162 1.27 18.06 8.31
C ASP A 162 1.59 19.44 7.72
N ALA A 163 0.76 19.92 6.79
CA ALA A 163 0.87 21.24 6.20
C ALA A 163 0.84 22.36 7.26
N THR A 164 -0.02 22.23 8.28
CA THR A 164 -0.10 23.20 9.39
C THR A 164 1.24 23.31 10.13
N ILE A 165 1.92 22.20 10.37
CA ILE A 165 3.19 22.20 11.09
C ILE A 165 4.32 22.74 10.22
N VAL A 166 4.37 22.31 8.95
CA VAL A 166 5.35 22.79 7.99
C VAL A 166 5.23 24.30 7.81
N ALA A 167 4.01 24.82 7.61
CA ALA A 167 3.77 26.26 7.47
C ALA A 167 4.22 27.06 8.70
N ARG A 168 3.92 26.57 9.91
CA ARG A 168 4.39 27.21 11.16
C ARG A 168 5.91 27.21 11.25
N ARG A 169 6.58 26.13 10.83
CA ARG A 169 8.04 26.08 10.85
C ARG A 169 8.63 27.07 9.86
N ILE A 170 8.10 27.12 8.63
CA ILE A 170 8.52 28.07 7.60
C ILE A 170 8.39 29.52 8.12
N ALA A 171 7.26 29.86 8.73
CA ALA A 171 7.03 31.21 9.27
C ALA A 171 7.98 31.61 10.42
N ASN A 172 8.60 30.62 11.08
CA ASN A 172 9.51 30.82 12.20
C ASN A 172 10.99 30.60 11.82
N VAL A 173 11.30 30.35 10.54
CA VAL A 173 12.70 30.36 10.07
C VAL A 173 13.15 31.82 10.05
N SER A 174 14.01 32.16 11.00
CA SER A 174 14.70 33.45 11.08
C SER A 174 15.97 33.43 10.23
#